data_AF-A0A9E5FMC3-F1
#
_entry.id   AF-A0A9E5FMC3-F1
#
_cell.length_a   1.000
_cell.length_b   1.000
_cell.length_c   1.000
_cell.angle_alpha   90.00
_cell.angle_beta   90.00
_cell.angle_gamma   90.00
#
_symmetry.space_group_name_H-M   'P 1'
#
loop_
_entity.id
_entity.type
_entity.pdbx_description
1 polymer ?
#
loop_
_entity_poly.entity_id
_entity_poly.type
_entity_poly.pdbx_seq_one_letter_code
_entity_poly.pdbx_strand_id
1 'polypeptide(L)'
;MEHLTSRKIGSFTRTKHVLLTLCLSFLAICALGQNTIQNKQGLYFELAGSGGLGSVNYERFFLYASPWTLSWSAGLSFAPIDKNNGTGIVIPVMLHSTFGKKALKLELGIGQGITLTTKGSLFALTTLAVGTRIQASGSRWYYRVTFTPLISYLVDFQVQPWCGISIGYAFKNKAI
;
A
#
# COMPACT_ATOMS: atom_id res chain seq x y z
N MET A 1 -39.59 1.57 -33.71
CA MET A 1 -38.91 1.97 -32.47
C MET A 1 -37.87 0.90 -32.04
N GLU A 2 -37.11 0.33 -32.99
CA GLU A 2 -36.24 -0.86 -32.75
C GLU A 2 -34.75 -0.63 -33.13
N HIS A 3 -34.37 0.57 -33.57
CA HIS A 3 -33.03 0.80 -34.15
C HIS A 3 -31.93 1.19 -33.13
N LEU A 4 -32.22 1.25 -31.83
CA LEU A 4 -31.27 1.77 -30.80
C LEU A 4 -30.60 0.70 -29.93
N THR A 5 -31.00 -0.57 -30.00
CA THR A 5 -30.50 -1.66 -29.13
C THR A 5 -29.22 -2.33 -29.64
N SER A 6 -28.96 -2.33 -30.96
CA SER A 6 -27.80 -3.03 -31.54
C SER A 6 -26.43 -2.33 -31.24
N ARG A 7 -26.41 -1.00 -31.09
CA ARG A 7 -25.15 -0.26 -30.83
C ARG A 7 -24.58 -0.46 -29.43
N LYS A 8 -25.37 -0.86 -28.43
CA LYS A 8 -24.89 -1.02 -27.04
C LYS A 8 -24.08 -2.32 -26.82
N ILE A 9 -24.36 -3.37 -27.57
CA ILE A 9 -23.76 -4.70 -27.36
C ILE A 9 -22.30 -4.73 -27.86
N GLY A 10 -21.99 -4.09 -28.99
CA GLY A 10 -20.63 -4.03 -29.54
C GLY A 10 -19.66 -3.11 -28.78
N SER A 11 -20.18 -2.14 -28.01
CA SER A 11 -19.37 -1.27 -27.13
C SER A 11 -18.85 -2.04 -25.91
N PHE A 12 -19.71 -2.88 -25.33
CA PHE A 12 -19.43 -3.60 -24.10
C PHE A 12 -18.36 -4.70 -24.25
N THR A 13 -18.30 -5.36 -25.41
CA THR A 13 -17.26 -6.36 -25.71
C THR A 13 -15.90 -5.72 -25.94
N ARG A 14 -15.84 -4.55 -26.61
CA ARG A 14 -14.58 -3.80 -26.80
C ARG A 14 -13.94 -3.37 -25.49
N THR A 15 -14.73 -2.88 -24.52
CA THR A 15 -14.20 -2.44 -23.22
C THR A 15 -13.54 -3.58 -22.44
N LYS A 16 -14.10 -4.79 -22.49
CA LYS A 16 -13.53 -5.98 -21.83
C LYS A 16 -12.19 -6.40 -22.43
N HIS A 17 -12.07 -6.34 -23.76
CA HIS A 17 -10.81 -6.65 -24.44
C HIS A 17 -9.71 -5.63 -24.13
N VAL A 18 -10.03 -4.34 -24.06
CA VAL A 18 -9.06 -3.30 -23.67
C VAL A 18 -8.57 -3.51 -22.23
N LEU A 19 -9.48 -3.81 -21.29
CA LEU A 19 -9.11 -4.08 -19.89
C LEU A 19 -8.22 -5.32 -19.77
N LEU A 20 -8.54 -6.38 -20.52
CA LEU A 20 -7.75 -7.61 -20.53
C LEU A 20 -6.34 -7.37 -21.10
N THR A 21 -6.23 -6.62 -22.20
CA THR A 21 -4.92 -6.28 -22.79
C THR A 21 -4.09 -5.41 -21.85
N LEU A 22 -4.69 -4.47 -21.12
CA LEU A 22 -4.01 -3.68 -20.09
C LEU A 22 -3.54 -4.53 -18.91
N CYS A 23 -4.34 -5.51 -18.48
CA CYS A 23 -3.96 -6.44 -17.42
C CYS A 23 -2.80 -7.34 -17.84
N LEU A 24 -2.85 -7.88 -19.06
CA LEU A 24 -1.81 -8.73 -19.63
C LEU A 24 -0.49 -7.97 -19.87
N SER A 25 -0.56 -6.72 -20.33
CA SER A 25 0.64 -5.89 -20.49
C SER A 25 1.27 -5.54 -19.13
N PHE A 26 0.46 -5.27 -18.11
CA PHE A 26 0.95 -5.06 -16.75
C PHE A 26 1.63 -6.32 -16.19
N LEU A 27 1.04 -7.50 -16.40
CA LEU A 27 1.63 -8.80 -16.04
C LEU A 27 2.95 -9.06 -16.75
N ALA A 28 3.06 -8.74 -18.04
CA ALA A 28 4.29 -8.89 -18.81
C ALA A 28 5.41 -7.97 -18.31
N ILE A 29 5.10 -6.72 -17.95
CA ILE A 29 6.06 -5.78 -17.35
C ILE A 29 6.55 -6.31 -15.99
N CYS A 30 5.65 -6.92 -15.20
CA CYS A 30 6.02 -7.55 -13.93
C CYS A 30 6.95 -8.77 -14.12
N ALA A 31 6.76 -9.54 -15.20
CA ALA A 31 7.56 -10.73 -15.49
C ALA A 31 8.97 -10.40 -16.00
N LEU A 32 9.13 -9.34 -16.81
CA LEU A 32 10.41 -8.97 -17.42
C LEU A 32 11.35 -8.19 -16.49
N GLY A 33 10.92 -7.84 -15.27
CA GLY A 33 11.70 -7.10 -14.28
C GLY A 33 12.71 -7.93 -13.45
N GLN A 34 12.97 -9.19 -13.79
CA GLN A 34 13.73 -10.15 -12.96
C GLN A 34 15.27 -10.00 -13.01
N ASN A 35 15.81 -8.80 -13.20
CA ASN A 35 17.27 -8.61 -13.10
C ASN A 35 17.68 -8.23 -11.68
N THR A 36 18.20 -9.23 -10.96
CA THR A 36 18.76 -9.18 -9.60
C THR A 36 17.76 -8.66 -8.56
N ILE A 37 16.82 -9.51 -8.15
CA ILE A 37 15.99 -9.27 -6.96
C ILE A 37 16.94 -9.19 -5.75
N GLN A 38 17.38 -7.98 -5.39
CA GLN A 38 17.87 -7.75 -4.05
C GLN A 38 16.66 -7.90 -3.13
N ASN A 39 16.46 -9.10 -2.58
CA ASN A 39 15.49 -9.33 -1.51
C ASN A 39 15.92 -8.46 -0.32
N LYS A 40 15.43 -7.22 -0.28
CA LYS A 40 15.51 -6.37 0.89
C LYS A 40 14.19 -6.50 1.62
N GLN A 41 14.30 -6.60 2.92
CA GLN A 41 13.18 -6.68 3.83
C GLN A 41 13.51 -5.85 5.07
N GLY A 42 12.51 -5.41 5.79
CA GLY A 42 12.70 -4.57 6.94
C GLY A 42 11.50 -4.57 7.87
N LEU A 43 11.71 -4.03 9.07
CA LEU A 43 10.63 -3.68 9.98
C LEU A 43 10.61 -2.17 10.14
N TYR A 44 9.43 -1.60 10.28
CA TYR A 44 9.28 -0.22 10.70
C TYR A 44 8.15 -0.06 11.70
N PHE A 45 8.35 0.88 12.60
CA PHE A 45 7.32 1.39 13.47
C PHE A 45 6.74 2.66 12.84
N GLU A 46 5.43 2.79 12.84
CA GLU A 46 4.71 3.95 12.31
C GLU A 46 3.78 4.50 13.39
N LEU A 47 3.79 5.81 13.61
CA LEU A 47 2.88 6.54 14.49
C LEU A 47 1.90 7.34 13.64
N ALA A 48 0.61 7.35 14.02
CA ALA A 48 -0.44 8.16 13.39
C ALA A 48 -0.60 7.95 11.86
N GLY A 49 -0.45 6.72 11.37
CA GLY A 49 -0.46 6.38 9.95
C GLY A 49 -1.54 5.37 9.53
N SER A 50 -1.16 4.43 8.68
CA SER A 50 -2.03 3.39 8.10
C SER A 50 -2.70 2.47 9.13
N GLY A 51 -2.07 2.28 10.29
CA GLY A 51 -2.63 1.51 11.41
C GLY A 51 -3.38 2.36 12.44
N GLY A 52 -3.60 3.66 12.22
CA GLY A 52 -4.11 4.57 13.23
C GLY A 52 -2.99 5.05 14.16
N LEU A 53 -3.16 4.92 15.48
CA LEU A 53 -2.26 5.54 16.47
C LEU A 53 -0.82 5.02 16.42
N GLY A 54 -0.62 3.72 16.20
CA GLY A 54 0.71 3.14 16.13
C GLY A 54 0.71 1.72 15.57
N SER A 55 1.66 1.39 14.70
CA SER A 55 1.74 0.09 14.04
C SER A 55 3.18 -0.40 13.89
N VAL A 56 3.36 -1.71 13.96
CA VAL A 56 4.61 -2.38 13.57
C VAL A 56 4.37 -3.05 12.22
N ASN A 57 5.25 -2.81 11.27
CA ASN A 57 5.06 -3.23 9.88
C ASN A 57 6.29 -3.94 9.38
N TYR A 58 6.05 -5.02 8.64
CA TYR A 58 7.05 -5.70 7.84
C TYR A 58 6.97 -5.22 6.39
N GLU A 59 8.09 -4.77 5.84
CA GLU A 59 8.22 -4.33 4.45
C GLU A 59 9.10 -5.33 3.69
N ARG A 60 8.68 -5.71 2.47
CA ARG A 60 9.49 -6.49 1.55
C ARG A 60 9.49 -5.85 0.17
N PHE A 61 10.68 -5.68 -0.38
CA PHE A 61 10.88 -5.16 -1.73
C PHE A 61 10.88 -6.30 -2.74
N PHE A 62 10.20 -6.11 -3.86
CA PHE A 62 10.09 -7.11 -4.91
C PHE A 62 10.52 -6.60 -6.28
N LEU A 63 10.60 -5.28 -6.49
CA LEU A 63 11.09 -4.69 -7.73
C LEU A 63 12.02 -3.51 -7.44
N TYR A 64 13.23 -3.56 -8.02
CA TYR A 64 14.23 -2.50 -7.97
C TYR A 64 14.59 -2.07 -9.39
N ALA A 65 14.05 -0.93 -9.83
CA ALA A 65 14.30 -0.38 -11.16
C ALA A 65 14.58 1.12 -11.06
N SER A 66 15.83 1.50 -10.76
CA SER A 66 16.23 2.90 -10.56
C SER A 66 15.66 3.82 -11.66
N PRO A 67 14.93 4.90 -11.32
CA PRO A 67 14.77 5.51 -9.98
C PRO A 67 13.63 4.95 -9.11
N TRP A 68 12.90 3.95 -9.60
CA TRP A 68 11.73 3.36 -8.97
C TRP A 68 12.09 2.14 -8.10
N THR A 69 11.31 1.93 -7.06
CA THR A 69 11.38 0.75 -6.20
C THR A 69 9.97 0.42 -5.73
N LEU A 70 9.56 -0.84 -5.85
CA LEU A 70 8.27 -1.32 -5.37
C LEU A 70 8.45 -2.26 -4.18
N SER A 71 7.62 -2.06 -3.16
CA SER A 71 7.53 -2.92 -1.99
C SER A 71 6.09 -3.21 -1.64
N TRP A 72 5.89 -4.29 -0.89
CA TRP A 72 4.65 -4.53 -0.16
C TRP A 72 4.96 -4.51 1.33
N SER A 73 3.96 -4.21 2.14
CA SER A 73 4.07 -4.28 3.59
C SER A 73 2.80 -4.83 4.22
N ALA A 74 2.96 -5.51 5.34
CA ALA A 74 1.88 -5.93 6.22
C ALA A 74 2.23 -5.54 7.64
N GLY A 75 1.28 -4.97 8.38
CA GLY A 75 1.48 -4.53 9.75
C GLY A 75 0.45 -5.07 10.73
N LEU A 76 0.68 -4.70 11.99
CA LEU A 76 -0.20 -4.96 13.10
C LEU A 76 -0.28 -3.70 13.96
N SER A 77 -1.50 -3.34 14.33
CA SER A 77 -1.82 -2.20 15.19
C SER A 77 -2.97 -2.55 16.13
N PHE A 78 -2.98 -1.87 17.27
CA PHE A 78 -4.10 -1.85 18.20
C PHE A 78 -4.56 -0.41 18.35
N ALA A 79 -5.80 -0.13 17.95
CA ALA A 79 -6.38 1.20 18.01
C ALA A 79 -7.72 1.17 18.75
N PRO A 80 -7.98 2.11 19.69
CA PRO A 80 -9.32 2.29 20.22
C PRO A 80 -10.23 2.80 19.09
N ILE A 81 -11.31 2.08 18.80
CA ILE A 81 -12.25 2.45 17.73
C ILE A 81 -13.32 3.38 18.28
N ASP A 82 -14.15 2.87 19.18
CA ASP A 82 -15.18 3.63 19.89
C ASP A 82 -15.62 2.84 21.14
N LYS A 83 -16.45 3.46 22.00
CA LYS A 83 -16.99 2.79 23.21
C LYS A 83 -17.84 1.55 22.88
N ASN A 84 -18.49 1.55 21.71
CA ASN A 84 -19.41 0.51 21.27
C ASN A 84 -18.72 -0.70 20.62
N ASN A 85 -17.50 -0.54 20.09
CA ASN A 85 -16.72 -1.52 19.35
C ASN A 85 -15.43 -1.94 20.09
N GLY A 86 -14.96 -1.15 21.06
CA GLY A 86 -13.78 -1.45 21.87
C GLY A 86 -12.48 -1.21 21.11
N THR A 87 -11.51 -2.11 21.29
CA THR A 87 -10.21 -2.06 20.61
C THR A 87 -10.28 -2.80 19.29
N GLY A 88 -9.80 -2.17 18.23
CA GLY A 88 -9.61 -2.76 16.91
C GLY A 88 -8.18 -3.28 16.77
N ILE A 89 -8.06 -4.52 16.32
CA ILE A 89 -6.83 -5.09 15.79
C ILE A 89 -6.81 -4.73 14.31
N VAL A 90 -5.92 -3.82 13.91
CA VAL A 90 -5.80 -3.33 12.55
C VAL A 90 -4.61 -4.00 11.87
N ILE A 91 -4.87 -4.60 10.71
CA ILE A 91 -3.87 -5.25 9.85
C ILE A 91 -3.79 -4.41 8.56
N PRO A 92 -2.93 -3.37 8.51
CA PRO A 92 -2.67 -2.63 7.29
C PRO A 92 -1.84 -3.48 6.32
N VAL A 93 -2.34 -3.66 5.11
CA VAL A 93 -1.62 -4.29 4.00
C VAL A 93 -1.50 -3.27 2.87
N MET A 94 -0.28 -2.93 2.49
CA MET A 94 0.01 -1.83 1.57
C MET A 94 0.98 -2.24 0.46
N LEU A 95 0.79 -1.69 -0.72
CA LEU A 95 1.80 -1.61 -1.78
C LEU A 95 2.38 -0.21 -1.78
N HIS A 96 3.70 -0.10 -1.90
CA HIS A 96 4.41 1.17 -1.95
C HIS A 96 5.25 1.26 -3.23
N SER A 97 5.37 2.49 -3.71
CA SER A 97 6.27 2.88 -4.79
C SER A 97 7.14 4.04 -4.30
N THR A 98 8.45 3.82 -4.31
CA THR A 98 9.43 4.84 -3.93
C THR A 98 10.15 5.34 -5.19
N PHE A 99 10.20 6.65 -5.36
CA PHE A 99 10.85 7.31 -6.49
C PHE A 99 11.99 8.24 -6.03
N GLY A 100 13.21 7.98 -6.49
CA GLY A 100 14.35 8.85 -6.25
C GLY A 100 15.69 8.12 -6.15
N LYS A 101 16.79 8.84 -6.45
CA LYS A 101 18.17 8.30 -6.45
C LYS A 101 19.00 8.73 -5.24
N LYS A 102 18.59 9.77 -4.52
CA LYS A 102 19.30 10.33 -3.37
C LYS A 102 18.76 9.76 -2.05
N ALA A 103 19.25 10.31 -0.94
CA ALA A 103 18.79 9.95 0.39
C ALA A 103 17.30 10.26 0.59
N LEU A 104 16.82 11.38 0.07
CA LEU A 104 15.40 11.74 0.06
C LEU A 104 14.71 11.16 -1.17
N LYS A 105 13.63 10.42 -0.95
CA LYS A 105 12.82 9.80 -1.99
C LYS A 105 11.35 10.10 -1.76
N LEU A 106 10.60 10.28 -2.84
CA LEU A 106 9.14 10.37 -2.80
C LEU A 106 8.59 8.96 -2.59
N GLU A 107 7.50 8.86 -1.83
CA GLU A 107 6.82 7.60 -1.57
C GLU A 107 5.33 7.74 -1.82
N LEU A 108 4.77 6.77 -2.54
CA LEU A 108 3.36 6.63 -2.81
C LEU A 108 2.93 5.25 -2.33
N GLY A 109 1.72 5.11 -1.82
CA GLY A 109 1.20 3.82 -1.41
C GLY A 109 -0.31 3.70 -1.52
N ILE A 110 -0.76 2.47 -1.64
CA ILE A 110 -2.17 2.09 -1.68
C ILE A 110 -2.33 0.73 -1.00
N GLY A 111 -3.42 0.55 -0.27
CA GLY A 111 -3.68 -0.70 0.42
C GLY A 111 -4.99 -0.74 1.16
N GLN A 112 -5.11 -1.70 2.06
CA GLN A 112 -6.30 -1.98 2.84
C GLN A 112 -5.93 -2.18 4.31
N GLY A 113 -6.56 -1.41 5.20
CA GLY A 113 -6.55 -1.66 6.63
C GLY A 113 -7.73 -2.55 7.00
N ILE A 114 -7.47 -3.81 7.30
CA ILE A 114 -8.49 -4.76 7.78
C ILE A 114 -8.53 -4.67 9.30
N THR A 115 -9.69 -4.37 9.87
CA THR A 115 -9.85 -4.21 11.31
C THR A 115 -10.84 -5.23 11.87
N LEU A 116 -10.39 -5.97 12.87
CA LEU A 116 -11.22 -6.85 13.69
C LEU A 116 -11.36 -6.24 15.09
N THR A 117 -12.58 -5.98 15.53
CA THR A 117 -12.81 -5.42 16.87
C THR A 117 -12.97 -6.50 17.92
N THR A 118 -12.64 -6.17 19.16
CA THR A 118 -12.89 -7.04 20.33
C THR A 118 -14.35 -7.43 20.53
N LYS A 119 -15.29 -6.72 19.88
CA LYS A 119 -16.73 -6.98 19.93
C LYS A 119 -17.26 -7.69 18.68
N GLY A 120 -16.36 -8.18 17.81
CA GLY A 120 -16.71 -9.04 16.67
C GLY A 120 -17.04 -8.31 15.37
N SER A 121 -16.87 -6.99 15.31
CA SER A 121 -17.08 -6.22 14.08
C SER A 121 -15.86 -6.34 13.17
N LEU A 122 -16.09 -6.57 11.87
CA LEU A 122 -15.06 -6.59 10.83
C LEU A 122 -15.31 -5.42 9.87
N PHE A 123 -14.30 -4.59 9.63
CA PHE A 123 -14.37 -3.54 8.61
C PHE A 123 -13.04 -3.37 7.88
N ALA A 124 -13.11 -2.84 6.67
CA ALA A 124 -11.96 -2.63 5.81
C ALA A 124 -11.95 -1.19 5.29
N LEU A 125 -10.85 -0.47 5.51
CA LEU A 125 -10.64 0.89 5.02
C LEU A 125 -9.54 0.92 3.97
N THR A 126 -9.78 1.51 2.79
CA THR A 126 -8.68 1.69 1.84
C THR A 126 -7.76 2.74 2.42
N THR A 127 -6.47 2.46 2.33
CA THR A 127 -5.43 3.36 2.81
C THR A 127 -4.65 3.84 1.60
N LEU A 128 -4.52 5.15 1.45
CA LEU A 128 -3.56 5.73 0.52
C LEU A 128 -2.38 6.27 1.32
N ALA A 129 -1.25 6.46 0.66
CA ALA A 129 -0.08 7.11 1.24
C ALA A 129 0.59 8.01 0.21
N VAL A 130 0.95 9.22 0.62
CA VAL A 130 1.87 10.10 -0.12
C VAL A 130 2.83 10.71 0.88
N GLY A 131 4.12 10.65 0.62
CA GLY A 131 5.08 11.11 1.59
C GLY A 131 6.51 11.05 1.11
N THR A 132 7.43 11.13 2.06
CA THR A 132 8.86 11.08 1.79
C THR A 132 9.53 10.04 2.67
N ARG A 133 10.54 9.40 2.09
CA ARG A 133 11.43 8.46 2.76
C ARG A 133 12.84 9.01 2.72
N ILE A 134 13.48 9.07 3.89
CA ILE A 134 14.86 9.50 4.06
C ILE A 134 15.69 8.26 4.41
N GLN A 135 16.59 7.87 3.52
CA GLN A 135 17.50 6.76 3.69
C GLN A 135 18.84 7.03 3.00
N ALA A 136 19.89 7.30 3.78
CA ALA A 136 21.23 7.50 3.24
C ALA A 136 21.75 6.25 2.51
N SER A 137 22.63 6.44 1.52
CA SER A 137 23.24 5.33 0.79
C SER A 137 24.00 4.42 1.75
N GLY A 138 23.73 3.11 1.69
CA GLY A 138 24.33 2.12 2.60
C GLY A 138 23.72 2.07 4.01
N SER A 139 22.84 3.02 4.38
CA SER A 139 22.15 2.99 5.67
C SER A 139 21.08 1.91 5.72
N ARG A 140 21.04 1.19 6.84
CA ARG A 140 19.94 0.28 7.17
C ARG A 140 18.75 0.99 7.78
N TRP A 141 19.01 2.11 8.46
CA TRP A 141 17.96 2.93 9.06
C TRP A 141 17.35 3.86 8.01
N TYR A 142 16.04 4.03 8.08
CA TYR A 142 15.28 4.98 7.29
C TYR A 142 14.17 5.61 8.11
N TYR A 143 13.75 6.81 7.69
CA TYR A 143 12.67 7.57 8.30
C TYR A 143 11.63 7.91 7.25
N ARG A 144 10.36 7.98 7.63
CA ARG A 144 9.26 8.36 6.74
C ARG A 144 8.38 9.42 7.36
N VAL A 145 7.86 10.29 6.52
CA VAL A 145 6.76 11.21 6.84
C VAL A 145 5.73 11.07 5.72
N THR A 146 4.51 10.68 6.07
CA THR A 146 3.48 10.27 5.09
C THR A 146 2.11 10.85 5.46
N PHE A 147 1.42 11.44 4.50
CA PHE A 147 -0.01 11.68 4.60
C PHE A 147 -0.75 10.41 4.17
N THR A 148 -1.59 9.85 5.03
CA THR A 148 -2.23 8.54 4.85
C THR A 148 -3.75 8.59 5.03
N PRO A 149 -4.52 9.13 4.07
CA PRO A 149 -5.96 9.18 4.23
C PRO A 149 -6.55 7.77 4.25
N LEU A 150 -7.35 7.48 5.27
CA LEU A 150 -8.13 6.25 5.39
C LEU A 150 -9.53 6.50 4.84
N ILE A 151 -9.98 5.65 3.93
CA ILE A 151 -11.23 5.87 3.20
C ILE A 151 -12.14 4.67 3.42
N SER A 152 -13.35 4.94 3.92
CA SER A 152 -14.46 3.99 3.98
C SER A 152 -15.30 4.14 2.73
N TYR A 153 -15.68 3.03 2.08
CA TYR A 153 -16.58 3.03 0.91
C TYR A 153 -17.76 2.06 1.08
N LEU A 154 -17.73 1.19 2.10
CA LEU A 154 -18.67 0.08 2.24
C LEU A 154 -19.95 0.46 2.98
N VAL A 155 -19.85 1.34 3.98
CA VAL A 155 -20.99 1.71 4.84
C VAL A 155 -21.32 3.18 4.64
N ASP A 156 -20.32 4.06 4.79
CA ASP A 156 -20.42 5.48 4.51
C ASP A 156 -19.13 5.96 3.83
N PHE A 157 -19.26 6.84 2.81
CA PHE A 157 -18.09 7.46 2.20
C PHE A 157 -17.48 8.47 3.17
N GLN A 158 -16.50 8.02 3.92
CA GLN A 158 -15.82 8.82 4.95
C GLN A 158 -14.31 8.80 4.68
N VAL A 159 -13.69 9.97 4.72
CA VAL A 159 -12.25 10.14 4.61
C VAL A 159 -11.71 10.63 5.95
N GLN A 160 -10.78 9.88 6.53
CA GLN A 160 -10.09 10.25 7.76
C GLN A 160 -8.65 10.66 7.41
N PRO A 161 -8.28 11.94 7.56
CA PRO A 161 -6.93 12.39 7.27
C PRO A 161 -5.98 11.97 8.39
N TRP A 162 -4.92 11.23 8.05
CA TRP A 162 -3.86 10.86 8.98
C TRP A 162 -2.50 11.31 8.47
N CYS A 163 -1.58 11.58 9.39
CA CYS A 163 -0.20 11.98 9.11
C CYS A 163 0.75 11.10 9.91
N GLY A 164 1.36 10.15 9.21
CA GLY A 164 2.26 9.16 9.77
C GLY A 164 3.71 9.62 9.83
N ILE A 165 4.40 9.28 10.92
CA ILE A 165 5.87 9.31 11.00
C ILE A 165 6.35 7.90 11.25
N SER A 166 7.39 7.45 10.54
CA SER A 166 7.96 6.12 10.74
C SER A 166 9.47 6.12 10.97
N ILE A 167 9.93 5.15 11.76
CA ILE A 167 11.33 4.74 11.85
C ILE A 167 11.44 3.28 11.47
N GLY A 168 12.35 2.96 10.55
CA GLY A 168 12.50 1.62 10.02
C GLY A 168 13.94 1.15 9.91
N TYR A 169 14.10 -0.17 9.92
CA TYR A 169 15.36 -0.88 9.83
C TYR A 169 15.30 -1.95 8.74
N ALA A 170 16.15 -1.82 7.74
CA ALA A 170 16.33 -2.77 6.65
C ALA A 170 17.33 -3.87 7.02
N PHE A 171 16.92 -5.12 6.88
CA PHE A 171 17.75 -6.29 7.11
C PHE A 171 18.73 -6.53 5.97
N LYS A 172 19.89 -7.09 6.31
CA LYS A 172 20.79 -7.69 5.31
C LYS A 172 20.29 -9.10 5.02
N ASN A 173 20.01 -9.39 3.76
CA ASN A 173 19.98 -10.78 3.33
C ASN A 173 21.42 -11.30 3.27
N LYS A 174 21.67 -12.46 3.90
CA LYS A 174 22.81 -13.29 3.50
C LYS A 174 22.51 -13.74 2.07
N ALA A 175 23.47 -13.56 1.16
CA ALA A 175 23.45 -14.30 -0.08
C ALA A 175 23.44 -15.79 0.30
N ILE A 176 22.42 -16.52 -0.14
CA ILE A 176 22.38 -17.99 -0.09
C ILE A 176 23.16 -18.47 -1.31
#